data_AF-A0A821WRP5-F1
#
_entry.id   AF-A0A821WRP5-F1
#
_cell.length_a   1.000
_cell.length_b   1.000
_cell.length_c   1.000
_cell.angle_alpha   90.00
_cell.angle_beta   90.00
_cell.angle_gamma   90.00
#
_symmetry.space_group_name_H-M   'P 1'
#
loop_
_entity.id
_entity.type
_entity.pdbx_description
1 polymer ?
#
loop_
_entity_poly.entity_id
_entity_poly.type
_entity_poly.pdbx_seq_one_letter_code
_entity_poly.pdbx_strand_id
1 'polypeptide(L)'
;MLHERGITVPSIHELNSFLRTVKNIELGPTSISLGENVQWCLESKEINPDFLIADGADALCNAFQDAVGEKTMVMYWIHMRRKVVKKIKSMVKKSEQEDLVNDIESLQFTQDERIFIIGSDLFVKKWPKTELNFIEYFQNEWLTAHNAWYEGVGHFIPRTNNTLEATNNVIKKGKYTS
;
A
#
# COMPACT_ATOMS: atom_id res chain seq x y z
N MET A 1 0.98 -8.31 49.22
CA MET A 1 0.20 -8.82 48.06
C MET A 1 -0.90 -7.81 47.72
N LEU A 2 -1.30 -7.65 46.46
CA LEU A 2 -2.24 -6.59 45.99
C LEU A 2 -3.54 -6.44 46.83
N HIS A 3 -3.99 -7.51 47.46
CA HIS A 3 -5.13 -7.53 48.39
C HIS A 3 -4.96 -6.66 49.66
N GLU A 4 -3.74 -6.43 50.13
CA GLU A 4 -3.47 -5.64 51.34
C GLU A 4 -3.65 -4.13 51.12
N ARG A 5 -3.85 -3.69 49.86
CA ARG A 5 -4.03 -2.28 49.47
C ARG A 5 -5.47 -1.95 49.06
N GLY A 6 -6.43 -2.86 49.29
CA GLY A 6 -7.83 -2.66 48.90
C GLY A 6 -8.07 -2.61 47.39
N ILE A 7 -7.08 -3.04 46.60
CA ILE A 7 -7.18 -3.08 45.14
C ILE A 7 -7.84 -4.41 44.77
N THR A 8 -9.10 -4.34 44.35
CA THR A 8 -9.82 -5.50 43.81
C THR A 8 -9.20 -5.88 42.46
N VAL A 9 -8.97 -7.19 42.26
CA VAL A 9 -8.49 -7.70 40.97
C VAL A 9 -9.55 -7.36 39.91
N PRO A 10 -9.19 -6.62 38.84
CA PRO A 10 -10.15 -6.27 37.82
C PRO A 10 -10.67 -7.52 37.13
N SER A 11 -11.97 -7.53 36.84
CA SER A 11 -12.58 -8.55 36.01
C SER A 11 -11.98 -8.52 34.60
N ILE A 12 -12.08 -9.65 33.89
CA ILE A 12 -11.68 -9.75 32.48
C ILE A 12 -12.39 -8.68 31.62
N HIS A 13 -13.63 -8.33 31.96
CA HIS A 13 -14.37 -7.28 31.27
C HIS A 13 -13.76 -5.89 31.46
N GLU A 14 -13.39 -5.54 32.69
CA GLU A 14 -12.72 -4.28 33.00
C GLU A 14 -11.35 -4.19 32.33
N LEU A 15 -10.59 -5.29 32.34
CA LEU A 15 -9.30 -5.36 31.66
C LEU A 15 -9.46 -5.17 30.14
N ASN A 16 -10.44 -5.82 29.52
CA ASN A 16 -10.70 -5.68 28.09
C ASN A 16 -11.17 -4.26 27.72
N SER A 17 -12.00 -3.64 28.56
CA SER A 17 -12.45 -2.25 28.37
C SER A 17 -11.29 -1.27 28.47
N PHE A 18 -10.41 -1.47 29.46
CA PHE A 18 -9.19 -0.68 29.63
C PHE A 18 -8.26 -0.83 28.41
N LEU A 19 -7.96 -2.06 27.99
CA LEU A 19 -7.10 -2.32 26.83
C LEU A 19 -7.67 -1.73 25.53
N ARG A 20 -8.99 -1.82 25.34
CA ARG A 20 -9.66 -1.15 24.21
C ARG A 20 -9.53 0.36 24.28
N THR A 21 -9.63 0.94 25.47
CA THR A 21 -9.50 2.38 25.70
C THR A 21 -8.07 2.85 25.42
N VAL A 22 -7.07 2.17 25.97
CA VAL A 22 -5.65 2.43 25.70
C VAL A 22 -5.35 2.28 24.21
N LYS A 23 -5.84 1.21 23.57
CA LYS A 23 -5.66 1.00 22.13
C LYS A 23 -6.30 2.13 21.29
N ASN A 24 -7.48 2.59 21.66
CA ASN A 24 -8.13 3.71 20.97
C ASN A 24 -7.40 5.04 21.19
N ILE A 25 -6.78 5.24 22.36
CA ILE A 25 -5.98 6.42 22.69
C ILE A 25 -4.63 6.39 21.95
N GLU A 26 -3.98 5.23 21.85
CA GLU A 26 -2.65 5.11 21.24
C GLU A 26 -2.69 4.91 19.73
N LEU A 27 -3.65 4.12 19.22
CA LEU A 27 -3.70 3.67 17.83
C LEU A 27 -4.91 4.21 17.05
N GLY A 28 -5.74 5.03 17.68
CA GLY A 28 -6.97 5.55 17.11
C GLY A 28 -8.15 4.55 17.15
N PRO A 29 -9.38 5.00 16.87
CA PRO A 29 -10.57 4.14 16.91
C PRO A 29 -10.56 3.07 15.81
N THR A 30 -11.33 2.00 16.00
CA THR A 30 -11.39 0.86 15.05
C THR A 30 -12.45 0.99 13.95
N SER A 31 -13.33 1.99 14.02
CA SER A 31 -14.54 2.13 13.16
C SER A 31 -14.65 3.49 12.45
N ILE A 32 -13.55 4.23 12.45
CA ILE A 32 -13.42 5.61 12.01
C ILE A 32 -13.04 5.64 10.52
N SER A 33 -13.62 6.55 9.75
CA SER A 33 -13.29 6.73 8.34
C SER A 33 -11.83 7.18 8.17
N LEU A 34 -11.25 6.97 6.99
CA LEU A 34 -9.85 7.36 6.75
C LEU A 34 -9.62 8.86 7.01
N GLY A 35 -10.56 9.72 6.59
CA GLY A 35 -10.46 11.17 6.80
C GLY A 35 -10.42 11.54 8.28
N GLU A 36 -11.27 10.92 9.09
CA GLU A 36 -11.27 11.14 10.54
C GLU A 36 -9.99 10.57 11.19
N ASN A 37 -9.46 9.41 10.73
CA ASN A 37 -8.18 8.86 11.23
C ASN A 37 -7.01 9.81 10.94
N VAL A 38 -6.98 10.37 9.73
CA VAL A 38 -5.98 11.34 9.33
C VAL A 38 -6.13 12.62 10.16
N GLN A 39 -7.35 13.11 10.35
CA GLN A 39 -7.63 14.26 11.21
C GLN A 39 -7.14 14.03 12.65
N TRP A 40 -7.39 12.86 13.21
CA TRP A 40 -6.89 12.47 14.53
C TRP A 40 -5.35 12.47 14.60
N CYS A 41 -4.67 11.91 13.60
CA CYS A 41 -3.20 11.93 13.49
C CYS A 41 -2.62 13.35 13.38
N LEU A 42 -3.33 14.26 12.69
CA LEU A 42 -2.94 15.65 12.55
C LEU A 42 -3.16 16.42 13.86
N GLU A 43 -4.28 16.17 14.54
CA GLU A 43 -4.63 16.78 15.84
C GLU A 43 -3.70 16.32 16.96
N SER A 44 -3.24 15.06 16.93
CA SER A 44 -2.24 14.56 17.86
C SER A 44 -0.86 15.18 17.65
N LYS A 45 -0.64 15.91 16.53
CA LYS A 45 0.61 16.60 16.16
C LYS A 45 1.85 15.70 16.10
N GLU A 46 1.69 14.40 16.13
CA GLU A 46 2.82 13.46 16.17
C GLU A 46 3.15 12.85 14.80
N ILE A 47 2.26 12.97 13.80
CA ILE A 47 2.44 12.28 12.52
C ILE A 47 2.17 13.23 11.33
N ASN A 48 3.22 13.54 10.57
CA ASN A 48 3.16 14.24 9.29
C ASN A 48 3.75 13.32 8.19
N PRO A 49 2.93 12.47 7.56
CA PRO A 49 3.44 11.46 6.64
C PRO A 49 3.95 12.11 5.35
N ASP A 50 5.14 11.71 4.90
CA ASP A 50 5.70 12.16 3.60
C ASP A 50 5.20 11.34 2.42
N PHE A 51 4.77 10.10 2.69
CA PHE A 51 4.33 9.15 1.68
C PHE A 51 3.01 8.51 2.08
N LEU A 52 2.11 8.36 1.10
CA LEU A 52 0.95 7.46 1.19
C LEU A 52 1.18 6.30 0.24
N ILE A 53 1.12 5.07 0.75
CA ILE A 53 1.15 3.87 -0.08
C ILE A 53 -0.28 3.37 -0.24
N ALA A 54 -0.78 3.37 -1.47
CA ALA A 54 -2.16 3.01 -1.75
C ALA A 54 -2.34 2.36 -3.12
N ASP A 55 -3.52 1.78 -3.36
CA ASP A 55 -3.88 1.11 -4.60
C ASP A 55 -4.25 2.08 -5.76
N GLY A 56 -4.12 3.39 -5.50
CA GLY A 56 -4.40 4.47 -6.43
C GLY A 56 -5.88 4.80 -6.61
N ALA A 57 -6.75 4.45 -5.64
CA ALA A 57 -8.15 4.86 -5.71
C ALA A 57 -8.31 6.39 -5.53
N ASP A 58 -8.90 7.06 -6.52
CA ASP A 58 -9.06 8.53 -6.56
C ASP A 58 -9.66 9.11 -5.28
N ALA A 59 -10.71 8.47 -4.75
CA ALA A 59 -11.37 8.92 -3.52
C ALA A 59 -10.41 8.92 -2.31
N LEU A 60 -9.50 7.96 -2.24
CA LEU A 60 -8.52 7.84 -1.16
C LEU A 60 -7.36 8.82 -1.37
N CYS A 61 -6.93 9.00 -2.61
CA CYS A 61 -5.92 9.99 -2.99
C CYS A 61 -6.38 11.42 -2.64
N ASN A 62 -7.59 11.78 -3.05
CA ASN A 62 -8.17 13.10 -2.80
C ASN A 62 -8.35 13.35 -1.29
N ALA A 63 -8.93 12.38 -0.56
CA ALA A 63 -9.14 12.52 0.88
C ALA A 63 -7.82 12.67 1.66
N PHE A 64 -6.74 12.01 1.21
CA PHE A 64 -5.43 12.17 1.83
C PHE A 64 -4.85 13.56 1.56
N GLN A 65 -4.87 14.02 0.30
CA GLN A 65 -4.39 15.34 -0.08
C GLN A 65 -5.15 16.46 0.64
N ASP A 66 -6.47 16.35 0.77
CA ASP A 66 -7.31 17.30 1.50
C ASP A 66 -6.91 17.41 2.97
N ALA A 67 -6.52 16.29 3.58
CA ALA A 67 -6.22 16.22 5.00
C ALA A 67 -4.76 16.57 5.33
N VAL A 68 -3.78 16.00 4.62
CA VAL A 68 -2.35 16.19 4.92
C VAL A 68 -1.62 17.16 3.99
N GLY A 69 -2.30 17.68 2.98
CA GLY A 69 -1.71 18.51 1.93
C GLY A 69 -1.05 17.69 0.82
N GLU A 70 -0.33 18.39 -0.06
CA GLU A 70 0.37 17.77 -1.20
C GLU A 70 1.53 16.90 -0.70
N LYS A 71 1.42 15.59 -0.94
CA LYS A 71 2.36 14.56 -0.48
C LYS A 71 2.55 13.50 -1.56
N THR A 72 3.64 12.74 -1.46
CA THR A 72 3.97 11.71 -2.46
C THR A 72 3.05 10.51 -2.30
N MET A 73 2.34 10.17 -3.38
CA MET A 73 1.56 8.96 -3.45
C MET A 73 2.37 7.86 -4.14
N VAL A 74 2.57 6.76 -3.42
CA VAL A 74 3.28 5.59 -3.89
C VAL A 74 2.25 4.53 -4.27
N MET A 75 2.27 4.14 -5.54
CA MET A 75 1.43 3.08 -6.07
C MET A 75 1.83 1.75 -5.43
N TYR A 76 0.85 1.09 -4.84
CA TYR A 76 1.06 -0.13 -4.10
C TYR A 76 1.47 -1.28 -5.03
N TRP A 77 2.75 -1.69 -4.93
CA TRP A 77 3.39 -2.64 -5.85
C TRP A 77 2.61 -3.93 -6.08
N ILE A 78 2.16 -4.63 -5.03
CA ILE A 78 1.46 -5.91 -5.23
C ILE A 78 0.12 -5.73 -5.96
N HIS A 79 -0.56 -4.61 -5.75
CA HIS A 79 -1.80 -4.31 -6.49
C HIS A 79 -1.50 -4.05 -7.96
N MET A 80 -0.51 -3.21 -8.24
CA MET A 80 -0.02 -2.98 -9.60
C MET A 80 0.38 -4.31 -10.26
N ARG A 81 1.25 -5.10 -9.62
CA ARG A 81 1.73 -6.39 -10.10
C ARG A 81 0.58 -7.34 -10.41
N ARG A 82 -0.44 -7.43 -9.55
CA ARG A 82 -1.64 -8.27 -9.80
C ARG A 82 -2.39 -7.82 -11.05
N LYS A 83 -2.61 -6.51 -11.23
CA LYS A 83 -3.27 -5.97 -12.42
C LYS A 83 -2.45 -6.25 -13.68
N VAL A 84 -1.15 -6.03 -13.63
CA VAL A 84 -0.24 -6.23 -14.77
C VAL A 84 -0.13 -7.71 -15.14
N VAL A 85 0.10 -8.61 -14.19
CA VAL A 85 0.14 -10.06 -14.43
C VAL A 85 -1.17 -10.57 -15.02
N LYS A 86 -2.32 -10.04 -14.59
CA LYS A 86 -3.62 -10.38 -15.20
C LYS A 86 -3.68 -9.97 -16.67
N LYS A 87 -3.16 -8.79 -17.02
CA LYS A 87 -3.10 -8.30 -18.41
C LYS A 87 -2.12 -9.10 -19.25
N ILE A 88 -0.93 -9.40 -18.73
CA ILE A 88 0.07 -10.29 -19.36
C ILE A 88 -0.57 -11.63 -19.73
N LYS A 89 -1.25 -12.28 -18.77
CA LYS A 89 -1.92 -13.56 -19.02
C LYS A 89 -2.97 -13.51 -20.13
N SER A 90 -3.60 -12.35 -20.34
CA SER A 90 -4.65 -12.17 -21.35
C SER A 90 -4.16 -11.68 -22.71
N MET A 91 -3.01 -11.00 -22.76
CA MET A 91 -2.54 -10.27 -23.94
C MET A 91 -1.25 -10.81 -24.52
N VAL A 92 -0.44 -11.52 -23.70
CA VAL A 92 0.92 -11.93 -24.05
C VAL A 92 1.00 -13.44 -24.23
N LYS A 93 1.77 -13.90 -25.21
CA LYS A 93 2.02 -15.32 -25.47
C LYS A 93 2.67 -15.99 -24.25
N LYS A 94 2.21 -17.20 -23.92
CA LYS A 94 2.66 -17.95 -22.74
C LYS A 94 4.18 -18.12 -22.64
N SER A 95 4.87 -18.26 -23.78
CA SER A 95 6.34 -18.39 -23.84
C SER A 95 7.09 -17.15 -23.39
N GLU A 96 6.46 -15.98 -23.39
CA GLU A 96 7.08 -14.68 -23.10
C GLU A 96 6.63 -14.10 -21.75
N GLN A 97 5.58 -14.65 -21.13
CA GLN A 97 4.98 -14.09 -19.91
C GLN A 97 5.95 -14.05 -18.72
N GLU A 98 6.78 -15.08 -18.55
CA GLU A 98 7.72 -15.16 -17.43
C GLU A 98 8.83 -14.11 -17.56
N ASP A 99 9.46 -14.04 -18.72
CA ASP A 99 10.50 -13.05 -19.02
C ASP A 99 9.98 -11.61 -18.86
N LEU A 100 8.74 -11.36 -19.32
CA LEU A 100 8.12 -10.04 -19.23
C LEU A 100 7.80 -9.66 -17.78
N VAL A 101 7.35 -10.61 -16.95
CA VAL A 101 7.19 -10.38 -15.50
C VAL A 101 8.54 -10.09 -14.84
N ASN A 102 9.59 -10.86 -15.17
CA ASN A 102 10.93 -10.69 -14.58
C ASN A 102 11.55 -9.33 -14.92
N ASP A 103 11.34 -8.83 -16.15
CA ASP A 103 11.78 -7.49 -16.54
C ASP A 103 11.06 -6.39 -15.74
N ILE A 104 9.74 -6.52 -15.53
CA ILE A 104 8.98 -5.57 -14.71
C ILE A 104 9.44 -5.61 -13.25
N GLU A 105 9.71 -6.80 -12.71
CA GLU A 105 10.28 -6.94 -11.37
C GLU A 105 11.66 -6.26 -11.28
N SER A 106 12.48 -6.36 -12.33
CA SER A 106 13.76 -5.67 -12.40
C SER A 106 13.61 -4.14 -12.35
N LEU A 107 12.60 -3.58 -13.03
CA LEU A 107 12.26 -2.16 -12.93
C LEU A 107 11.86 -1.79 -11.49
N GLN A 108 11.06 -2.62 -10.83
CA GLN A 108 10.60 -2.36 -9.46
C GLN A 108 11.77 -2.19 -8.49
N PHE A 109 12.82 -3.02 -8.61
CA PHE A 109 13.98 -2.98 -7.73
C PHE A 109 14.90 -1.76 -7.93
N THR A 110 14.59 -0.90 -8.88
CA THR A 110 15.40 0.28 -9.13
C THR A 110 15.30 1.26 -7.97
N GLN A 111 16.45 1.78 -7.53
CA GLN A 111 16.54 2.74 -6.42
C GLN A 111 16.78 4.19 -6.85
N ASP A 112 17.23 4.41 -8.09
CA ASP A 112 17.49 5.75 -8.65
C ASP A 112 16.50 6.02 -9.78
N GLU A 113 15.80 7.16 -9.71
CA GLU A 113 14.80 7.58 -10.70
C GLU A 113 15.34 7.59 -12.13
N ARG A 114 16.60 8.03 -12.34
CA ARG A 114 17.20 8.06 -13.68
C ARG A 114 17.41 6.65 -14.21
N ILE A 115 17.84 5.73 -13.34
CA ILE A 115 17.94 4.30 -13.72
C ILE A 115 16.56 3.75 -14.07
N PHE A 116 15.51 4.15 -13.34
CA PHE A 116 14.15 3.68 -13.60
C PHE A 116 13.64 4.19 -14.95
N ILE A 117 13.87 5.46 -15.27
CA ILE A 117 13.52 6.06 -16.56
C ILE A 117 14.27 5.37 -17.70
N ILE A 118 15.60 5.19 -17.58
CA ILE A 118 16.40 4.51 -18.61
C ILE A 118 15.95 3.05 -18.77
N GLY A 119 15.72 2.35 -17.66
CA GLY A 119 15.22 0.97 -17.66
C GLY A 119 13.86 0.85 -18.34
N SER A 120 12.96 1.81 -18.09
CA SER A 120 11.63 1.89 -18.70
C SER A 120 11.72 2.07 -20.22
N ASP A 121 12.61 2.95 -20.69
CA ASP A 121 12.86 3.13 -22.12
C ASP A 121 13.43 1.87 -22.78
N LEU A 122 14.36 1.18 -22.09
CA LEU A 122 14.93 -0.09 -22.56
C LEU A 122 13.88 -1.19 -22.58
N PHE A 123 12.98 -1.25 -21.60
CA PHE A 123 11.87 -2.19 -21.54
C PHE A 123 10.95 -2.04 -22.76
N VAL A 124 10.51 -0.82 -23.06
CA VAL A 124 9.64 -0.53 -24.22
C VAL A 124 10.32 -0.87 -25.55
N LYS A 125 11.65 -0.71 -25.64
CA LYS A 125 12.44 -1.08 -26.83
C LYS A 125 12.67 -2.59 -26.95
N LYS A 126 12.84 -3.30 -25.83
CA LYS A 126 13.13 -4.74 -25.77
C LYS A 126 11.96 -5.57 -26.28
N TRP A 127 10.74 -5.23 -25.85
CA TRP A 127 9.55 -5.98 -26.20
C TRP A 127 9.03 -5.53 -27.58
N PRO A 128 9.16 -6.36 -28.62
CA PRO A 128 8.87 -5.96 -30.00
C PRO A 128 7.36 -5.76 -30.22
N LYS A 129 7.01 -5.24 -31.40
CA LYS A 129 5.62 -4.97 -31.85
C LYS A 129 4.64 -6.15 -31.73
N THR A 130 5.09 -7.38 -31.48
CA THR A 130 4.20 -8.54 -31.26
C THR A 130 3.36 -8.39 -29.99
N GLU A 131 3.85 -7.63 -29.01
CA GLU A 131 3.17 -7.39 -27.73
C GLU A 131 2.71 -5.93 -27.60
N LEU A 132 2.55 -5.23 -28.73
CA LEU A 132 2.30 -3.78 -28.80
C LEU A 132 1.12 -3.33 -27.92
N ASN A 133 0.02 -4.09 -27.92
CA ASN A 133 -1.16 -3.77 -27.10
C ASN A 133 -0.85 -3.78 -25.60
N PHE A 134 -0.03 -4.75 -25.15
CA PHE A 134 0.37 -4.81 -23.75
C PHE A 134 1.38 -3.71 -23.43
N ILE A 135 2.36 -3.47 -24.30
CA ILE A 135 3.39 -2.45 -24.10
C ILE A 135 2.78 -1.04 -24.09
N GLU A 136 1.86 -0.73 -24.99
CA GLU A 136 1.12 0.53 -25.00
C GLU A 136 0.29 0.70 -23.73
N TYR A 137 -0.43 -0.35 -23.31
CA TYR A 137 -1.12 -0.36 -22.02
C TYR A 137 -0.16 -0.09 -20.85
N PHE A 138 0.97 -0.79 -20.82
CA PHE A 138 1.90 -0.70 -19.70
C PHE A 138 2.58 0.67 -19.64
N GLN A 139 2.95 1.23 -20.80
CA GLN A 139 3.55 2.55 -20.89
C GLN A 139 2.58 3.65 -20.46
N ASN A 140 1.35 3.62 -20.94
CA ASN A 140 0.35 4.64 -20.60
C ASN A 140 -0.05 4.57 -19.13
N GLU A 141 -0.35 3.38 -18.64
CA GLU A 141 -0.87 3.19 -17.27
C GLU A 141 0.24 3.28 -16.22
N TRP A 142 1.33 2.54 -16.40
CA TRP A 142 2.31 2.27 -15.33
C TRP A 142 3.64 3.00 -15.51
N LEU A 143 3.96 3.51 -16.69
CA LEU A 143 5.17 4.33 -16.88
C LEU A 143 4.86 5.83 -16.97
N THR A 144 3.61 6.19 -17.24
CA THR A 144 3.17 7.58 -17.39
C THR A 144 2.19 8.01 -16.30
N ALA A 145 1.00 7.41 -16.24
CA ALA A 145 -0.04 7.84 -15.30
C ALA A 145 0.27 7.48 -13.83
N HIS A 146 0.82 6.29 -13.61
CA HIS A 146 1.08 5.75 -12.28
C HIS A 146 2.51 5.19 -12.19
N ASN A 147 3.54 6.03 -12.36
CA ASN A 147 4.95 5.61 -12.38
C ASN A 147 5.58 5.43 -10.98
N ALA A 148 4.88 5.81 -9.91
CA ALA A 148 5.39 5.82 -8.55
C ALA A 148 5.31 4.43 -7.85
N TRP A 149 5.85 3.36 -8.45
CA TRP A 149 5.81 1.99 -7.90
C TRP A 149 7.17 1.30 -7.74
N TYR A 150 8.26 1.94 -8.16
CA TYR A 150 9.63 1.43 -7.97
C TYR A 150 10.19 1.83 -6.60
N GLU A 151 11.20 1.11 -6.10
CA GLU A 151 11.72 1.30 -4.73
C GLU A 151 12.31 2.68 -4.47
N GLY A 152 12.90 3.28 -5.49
CA GLY A 152 13.50 4.61 -5.40
C GLY A 152 12.50 5.75 -5.16
N VAL A 153 11.18 5.50 -5.25
CA VAL A 153 10.15 6.53 -4.97
C VAL A 153 10.11 6.91 -3.50
N GLY A 154 10.38 5.97 -2.60
CA GLY A 154 10.41 6.23 -1.17
C GLY A 154 11.38 5.30 -0.47
N HIS A 155 12.49 5.88 0.01
CA HIS A 155 13.50 5.14 0.75
C HIS A 155 12.88 4.49 2.00
N PHE A 156 13.21 3.21 2.22
CA PHE A 156 12.76 2.40 3.37
C PHE A 156 11.26 2.07 3.41
N ILE A 157 10.53 2.27 2.30
CA ILE A 157 9.15 1.77 2.19
C ILE A 157 9.14 0.23 2.07
N PRO A 158 8.35 -0.48 2.88
CA PRO A 158 8.34 -1.95 2.87
C PRO A 158 7.88 -2.53 1.53
N ARG A 159 8.67 -3.47 1.00
CA ARG A 159 8.41 -4.23 -0.24
C ARG A 159 7.15 -5.09 -0.21
N THR A 160 6.78 -5.56 0.98
CA THR A 160 5.70 -6.52 1.18
C THR A 160 4.72 -5.97 2.20
N ASN A 161 3.43 -6.12 1.91
CA ASN A 161 2.37 -5.69 2.80
C ASN A 161 1.80 -6.85 3.62
N ASN A 162 2.59 -7.90 3.93
CA ASN A 162 2.10 -9.09 4.63
C ASN A 162 1.17 -8.73 5.81
N THR A 163 1.47 -7.64 6.51
CA THR A 163 0.63 -7.03 7.55
C THR A 163 -0.73 -6.52 7.04
N LEU A 164 -0.77 -5.69 5.99
CA LEU A 164 -2.00 -5.18 5.36
C LEU A 164 -2.83 -6.29 4.70
N GLU A 165 -2.20 -7.25 4.01
CA GLU A 165 -2.89 -8.41 3.45
C GLU A 165 -3.42 -9.36 4.52
N ALA A 166 -2.67 -9.57 5.61
CA ALA A 166 -3.16 -10.31 6.76
C ALA A 166 -4.36 -9.61 7.40
N THR A 167 -4.29 -8.30 7.64
CA THR A 167 -5.40 -7.51 8.19
C THR A 167 -6.63 -7.56 7.30
N ASN A 168 -6.49 -7.33 5.99
CA ASN A 168 -7.60 -7.43 5.03
C ASN A 168 -8.19 -8.85 4.97
N ASN A 169 -7.37 -9.88 5.04
CA ASN A 169 -7.83 -11.26 5.07
C ASN A 169 -8.59 -11.58 6.36
N VAL A 170 -8.20 -11.04 7.51
CA VAL A 170 -8.92 -11.22 8.78
C VAL A 170 -10.28 -10.50 8.73
N ILE A 171 -10.33 -9.28 8.19
CA ILE A 171 -11.57 -8.50 8.02
C ILE A 171 -12.52 -9.23 7.05
N LYS A 172 -12.05 -9.65 5.88
CA LYS A 172 -12.85 -10.40 4.90
C LYS A 172 -13.36 -11.75 5.43
N LYS A 173 -12.66 -12.34 6.40
CA LYS A 173 -13.06 -13.59 7.07
C LYS A 173 -14.00 -13.37 8.26
N GLY A 174 -14.41 -12.13 8.56
CA GLY A 174 -15.41 -11.83 9.59
C GLY A 174 -14.97 -12.12 11.02
N LYS A 175 -13.67 -12.25 11.31
CA LYS A 175 -13.18 -12.63 12.65
C LYS A 175 -13.29 -11.52 13.73
N TYR A 176 -14.01 -10.44 13.45
CA TYR A 176 -14.34 -9.37 14.41
C TYR A 176 -15.85 -9.25 14.67
N THR A 177 -16.68 -10.15 14.13
CA THR A 177 -18.09 -10.28 14.53
C THR A 177 -18.28 -11.53 15.39
N SER A 178 -17.87 -11.45 16.64
CA SER A 178 -18.27 -12.35 17.73
C SER A 178 -17.86 -11.78 19.07
#